data_AF-A0A3P1SEY3-F1
#
_entry.id   AF-A0A3P1SEY3-F1
#
_cell.length_a   1.000
_cell.length_b   1.000
_cell.length_c   1.000
_cell.angle_alpha   90.00
_cell.angle_beta   90.00
_cell.angle_gamma   90.00
#
_symmetry.space_group_name_H-M   'P 1'
#
loop_
_entity.id
_entity.type
_entity.pdbx_description
1 polymer ?
#
loop_
_entity_poly.entity_id
_entity_poly.type
_entity_poly.pdbx_seq_one_letter_code
_entity_poly.pdbx_strand_id
1 'polypeptide(L)'
;MTHTAHSSLLSPSLQADRRYWKRWGACAALIPLISFSAGCAAMSGGDEDASAARSAELYAADFEQARQRTANAPLAQEILADNRITEAEMIGMLDLWSTCMQDNGVTGYQEGLDPDSLKWDDSVPWEVYERAQENCIAKTGYFEVSILYRSITVNPENYNWSALTVQCLTRNQVLEPGFTAEQYDKVAEDFGRAITEDSVVAGGPSFPFLGDPATAEWIHGECSRDHRFDRQAVSEPAWVDMMRRERNGETTENTGSTGQSSAS
;
A
#
# COMPACT_ATOMS: atom_id res chain seq x y z
N MET A 1 20.27 25.24 -41.57
CA MET A 1 20.89 23.95 -41.88
C MET A 1 20.51 22.99 -40.76
N THR A 2 19.57 22.10 -41.09
CA THR A 2 19.21 20.81 -40.48
C THR A 2 19.52 20.54 -39.00
N HIS A 3 18.47 20.59 -38.17
CA HIS A 3 18.31 19.76 -36.97
C HIS A 3 17.70 18.42 -37.37
N THR A 4 18.39 17.32 -37.07
CA THR A 4 17.90 15.94 -37.19
C THR A 4 17.26 15.51 -35.88
N ALA A 5 15.95 15.30 -35.90
CA ALA A 5 15.20 14.60 -34.85
C ALA A 5 15.19 13.10 -35.17
N HIS A 6 15.61 12.28 -34.19
CA HIS A 6 15.41 10.84 -34.23
C HIS A 6 14.04 10.52 -33.59
N SER A 7 13.12 10.03 -34.43
CA SER A 7 11.81 9.54 -34.02
C SER A 7 11.92 8.13 -33.41
N SER A 8 11.39 7.98 -32.20
CA SER A 8 11.20 6.68 -31.55
C SER A 8 10.08 5.89 -32.21
N LEU A 9 10.37 4.60 -32.43
CA LEU A 9 9.53 3.58 -33.01
C LEU A 9 8.43 3.15 -32.01
N LEU A 10 7.17 3.31 -32.40
CA LEU A 10 6.02 2.62 -31.80
C LEU A 10 5.42 1.70 -32.86
N SER A 11 5.40 0.40 -32.56
CA SER A 11 4.83 -0.65 -33.41
C SER A 11 3.29 -0.60 -33.42
N PRO A 12 2.66 -0.80 -34.58
CA PRO A 12 1.21 -0.77 -34.73
C PRO A 12 0.62 -2.18 -34.63
N SER A 13 -0.16 -2.47 -33.61
CA SER A 13 -1.06 -3.62 -33.62
C SER A 13 -2.25 -3.36 -32.71
N LEU A 14 -3.37 -2.93 -33.30
CA LEU A 14 -4.77 -3.10 -32.84
C LEU A 14 -5.70 -2.25 -33.74
N GLN A 15 -5.74 -2.57 -35.05
CA GLN A 15 -6.82 -2.12 -35.94
C GLN A 15 -7.13 -3.19 -37.01
N ALA A 16 -8.01 -4.13 -36.66
CA ALA A 16 -8.83 -5.01 -37.52
C ALA A 16 -9.45 -6.02 -36.53
N ASP A 17 -10.76 -6.19 -36.36
CA ASP A 17 -11.74 -6.50 -37.39
C ASP A 17 -13.14 -5.97 -37.03
N ARG A 18 -13.65 -5.07 -37.87
CA ARG A 18 -15.09 -4.84 -38.03
C ARG A 18 -15.52 -5.53 -39.32
N ARG A 19 -16.63 -6.26 -39.22
CA ARG A 19 -17.44 -6.87 -40.28
C ARG A 19 -17.00 -8.29 -40.64
N TYR A 20 -17.71 -9.29 -40.14
CA TYR A 20 -18.29 -10.37 -40.94
C TYR A 20 -19.32 -11.12 -40.07
N TRP A 21 -20.61 -10.91 -40.34
CA TRP A 21 -21.66 -11.94 -40.45
C TRP A 21 -23.03 -11.24 -40.54
N LYS A 22 -23.48 -11.01 -41.77
CA LYS A 22 -24.90 -10.84 -42.11
C LYS A 22 -25.40 -12.16 -42.69
N ARG A 23 -26.70 -12.43 -42.46
CA ARG A 23 -27.68 -13.13 -43.31
C ARG A 23 -28.12 -14.54 -42.89
N TRP A 24 -28.98 -14.64 -41.88
CA TRP A 24 -30.11 -15.59 -41.82
C TRP A 24 -31.16 -14.90 -40.94
N GLY A 25 -32.47 -14.78 -41.19
CA GLY A 25 -33.38 -15.07 -42.28
C GLY A 25 -34.71 -14.46 -41.82
N ALA A 26 -35.46 -13.80 -42.71
CA ALA A 26 -36.75 -13.23 -42.39
C ALA A 26 -37.82 -14.34 -42.35
N CYS A 27 -38.52 -14.49 -41.24
CA CYS A 27 -39.85 -15.11 -41.18
C CYS A 27 -40.77 -14.20 -40.37
N ALA A 28 -41.83 -13.77 -41.03
CA ALA A 28 -42.85 -12.87 -40.53
C ALA A 28 -43.82 -13.58 -39.57
N ALA A 29 -44.27 -12.80 -38.57
CA ALA A 29 -45.58 -12.78 -37.93
C ALA A 29 -46.14 -14.07 -37.29
N LEU A 30 -46.28 -14.04 -35.95
CA LEU A 30 -47.57 -14.16 -35.25
C LEU A 30 -47.39 -13.88 -33.74
N ILE A 31 -48.10 -12.87 -33.24
CA ILE A 31 -48.20 -12.48 -31.82
C ILE A 31 -49.20 -13.42 -31.12
N PRO A 32 -48.88 -13.89 -29.90
CA PRO A 32 -49.84 -13.74 -28.81
C PRO A 32 -49.20 -13.04 -27.61
N LEU A 33 -50.00 -12.17 -26.99
CA LEU A 33 -49.73 -11.54 -25.70
C LEU A 33 -49.30 -12.59 -24.67
N ILE A 34 -48.09 -12.46 -24.13
CA ILE A 34 -47.68 -13.15 -22.89
C ILE A 34 -47.20 -12.08 -21.91
N SER A 35 -47.78 -12.18 -20.72
CA SER A 35 -47.71 -11.28 -19.59
C SER A 35 -46.33 -10.71 -19.25
N PHE A 36 -46.37 -9.42 -18.96
CA PHE A 36 -45.36 -8.66 -18.24
C PHE A 36 -45.28 -9.18 -16.80
N SER A 37 -44.31 -10.03 -16.49
CA SER A 37 -43.82 -10.21 -15.12
C SER A 37 -42.37 -9.76 -15.11
N ALA A 38 -42.17 -8.51 -14.69
CA ALA A 38 -40.89 -7.97 -14.28
C ALA A 38 -40.41 -8.74 -13.04
N GLY A 39 -39.77 -9.88 -13.26
CA GLY A 39 -38.88 -10.49 -12.28
C GLY A 39 -37.49 -9.95 -12.53
N CYS A 40 -37.16 -8.78 -11.97
CA CYS A 40 -35.77 -8.41 -11.79
C CYS A 40 -35.13 -9.48 -10.90
N ALA A 41 -34.33 -10.34 -11.52
CA ALA A 41 -33.36 -11.16 -10.82
C ALA A 41 -32.31 -10.22 -10.22
N ALA A 42 -32.55 -9.74 -9.00
CA ALA A 42 -31.51 -9.22 -8.13
C ALA A 42 -30.82 -10.44 -7.48
N MET A 43 -29.86 -11.03 -8.19
CA MET A 43 -28.95 -12.03 -7.63
C MET A 43 -27.53 -11.61 -7.98
N SER A 44 -27.03 -10.60 -7.29
CA SER A 44 -25.60 -10.26 -7.25
C SER A 44 -25.19 -9.41 -6.03
N GLY A 45 -26.09 -9.09 -5.08
CA GLY A 45 -25.78 -8.26 -3.91
C GLY A 45 -25.47 -9.03 -2.61
N GLY A 46 -25.64 -10.37 -2.59
CA GLY A 46 -25.52 -11.15 -1.35
C GLY A 46 -24.08 -11.37 -0.89
N ASP A 47 -23.14 -11.51 -1.82
CA ASP A 47 -21.76 -11.89 -1.49
C ASP A 47 -20.92 -10.68 -1.04
N GLU A 48 -21.15 -9.50 -1.63
CA GLU A 48 -20.47 -8.26 -1.22
C GLU A 48 -20.93 -7.79 0.17
N ASP A 49 -22.23 -7.84 0.45
CA ASP A 49 -22.74 -7.46 1.78
C ASP A 49 -22.37 -8.46 2.87
N ALA A 50 -22.30 -9.77 2.56
CA ALA A 50 -21.81 -10.77 3.49
C ALA A 50 -20.31 -10.62 3.80
N SER A 51 -19.51 -10.29 2.78
CA SER A 51 -18.07 -10.00 2.95
C SER A 51 -17.86 -8.74 3.80
N ALA A 52 -18.58 -7.65 3.51
CA ALA A 52 -18.50 -6.41 4.28
C ALA A 52 -18.91 -6.62 5.75
N ALA A 53 -19.98 -7.38 6.00
CA ALA A 53 -20.42 -7.70 7.36
C ALA A 53 -19.39 -8.54 8.13
N ARG A 54 -18.74 -9.50 7.45
CA ARG A 54 -17.65 -10.30 8.04
C ARG A 54 -16.45 -9.42 8.39
N SER A 55 -16.00 -8.55 7.48
CA SER A 55 -14.91 -7.62 7.76
C SER A 55 -15.25 -6.69 8.93
N ALA A 56 -16.49 -6.19 9.01
CA ALA A 56 -16.94 -5.37 10.12
C ALA A 56 -16.84 -6.08 11.48
N GLU A 57 -17.14 -7.38 11.54
CA GLU A 57 -16.97 -8.19 12.75
C GLU A 57 -15.48 -8.38 13.10
N LEU A 58 -14.64 -8.70 12.10
CA LEU A 58 -13.21 -8.93 12.29
C LEU A 58 -12.46 -7.67 12.73
N TYR A 59 -12.90 -6.49 12.32
CA TYR A 59 -12.32 -5.18 12.64
C TYR A 59 -13.08 -4.44 13.76
N ALA A 60 -14.01 -5.08 14.47
CA ALA A 60 -14.89 -4.41 15.43
C ALA A 60 -14.13 -3.62 16.53
N ALA A 61 -13.00 -4.15 17.00
CA ALA A 61 -12.14 -3.47 17.97
C ALA A 61 -11.47 -2.21 17.38
N ASP A 62 -11.05 -2.28 16.12
CA ASP A 62 -10.41 -1.17 15.42
C ASP A 62 -11.42 -0.05 15.13
N PHE A 63 -12.66 -0.40 14.76
CA PHE A 63 -13.75 0.58 14.65
C PHE A 63 -14.03 1.30 15.96
N GLU A 64 -14.05 0.57 17.08
CA GLU A 64 -14.25 1.17 18.40
C GLU A 64 -13.09 2.10 18.77
N GLN A 65 -11.87 1.68 18.53
CA GLN A 65 -10.70 2.52 18.76
C GLN A 65 -10.71 3.78 17.88
N ALA A 66 -11.06 3.65 16.60
CA ALA A 66 -11.16 4.77 15.68
C ALA A 66 -12.23 5.77 16.15
N ARG A 67 -13.39 5.30 16.64
CA ARG A 67 -14.42 6.18 17.23
C ARG A 67 -13.90 6.94 18.45
N GLN A 68 -13.15 6.29 19.32
CA GLN A 68 -12.57 6.95 20.50
C GLN A 68 -11.56 8.04 20.13
N ARG A 69 -10.68 7.76 19.15
CA ARG A 69 -9.65 8.71 18.69
C ARG A 69 -10.23 9.87 17.89
N THR A 70 -11.37 9.67 17.24
CA THR A 70 -12.05 10.69 16.41
C THR A 70 -13.27 11.32 17.09
N ALA A 71 -13.39 11.24 18.42
CA ALA A 71 -14.58 11.69 19.15
C ALA A 71 -14.98 13.16 18.88
N ASN A 72 -14.04 14.01 18.47
CA ASN A 72 -14.26 15.43 18.15
C ASN A 72 -14.43 15.72 16.64
N ALA A 73 -14.49 14.70 15.79
CA ALA A 73 -14.61 14.82 14.33
C ALA A 73 -15.97 14.25 13.86
N PRO A 74 -17.01 15.08 13.67
CA PRO A 74 -18.37 14.60 13.42
C PRO A 74 -18.52 13.71 12.18
N LEU A 75 -17.86 14.05 11.07
CA LEU A 75 -17.91 13.24 9.85
C LEU A 75 -17.25 11.87 10.06
N ALA A 76 -16.13 11.80 10.78
CA ALA A 76 -15.50 10.53 11.11
C ALA A 76 -16.41 9.67 12.00
N GLN A 77 -17.10 10.26 12.98
CA GLN A 77 -18.07 9.54 13.80
C GLN A 77 -19.24 9.00 12.99
N GLU A 78 -19.73 9.76 12.01
CA GLU A 78 -20.80 9.33 11.10
C GLU A 78 -20.36 8.12 10.27
N ILE A 79 -19.19 8.21 9.63
CA ILE A 79 -18.62 7.13 8.80
C ILE A 79 -18.35 5.87 9.63
N LEU A 80 -17.90 6.02 10.88
CA LEU A 80 -17.56 4.87 11.74
C LEU A 80 -18.79 4.27 12.47
N ALA A 81 -20.00 4.79 12.27
CA ALA A 81 -21.16 4.45 13.08
C ALA A 81 -21.70 3.03 12.84
N ASP A 82 -21.61 2.54 11.59
CA ASP A 82 -22.18 1.26 11.17
C ASP A 82 -21.12 0.15 10.99
N ASN A 83 -19.87 0.42 11.36
CA ASN A 83 -18.70 -0.44 11.15
C ASN A 83 -18.47 -0.79 9.68
N ARG A 84 -18.85 0.08 8.75
CA ARG A 84 -18.55 -0.04 7.33
C ARG A 84 -17.99 1.28 6.84
N ILE A 85 -16.93 1.22 6.04
CA ILE A 85 -16.39 2.40 5.38
C ILE A 85 -16.49 2.18 3.89
N THR A 86 -17.31 2.99 3.23
CA THR A 86 -17.52 2.93 1.80
C THR A 86 -16.55 3.84 1.04
N GLU A 87 -16.35 3.54 -0.23
CA GLU A 87 -15.54 4.40 -1.11
C GLU A 87 -16.09 5.84 -1.18
N ALA A 88 -17.42 5.98 -1.23
CA ALA A 88 -18.08 7.29 -1.28
C ALA A 88 -17.83 8.12 -0.01
N GLU A 89 -17.86 7.49 1.16
CA GLU A 89 -17.52 8.13 2.44
C GLU A 89 -16.06 8.56 2.48
N MET A 90 -15.15 7.72 1.98
CA MET A 90 -13.74 8.08 1.88
C MET A 90 -13.48 9.24 0.91
N ILE A 91 -14.18 9.30 -0.22
CA ILE A 91 -14.11 10.44 -1.14
C ILE A 91 -14.60 11.72 -0.44
N GLY A 92 -15.69 11.65 0.31
CA GLY A 92 -16.18 12.80 1.10
C GLY A 92 -15.18 13.25 2.16
N MET A 93 -14.52 12.30 2.84
CA MET A 93 -13.47 12.61 3.81
C MET A 93 -12.23 13.22 3.15
N LEU A 94 -11.81 12.71 1.98
CA LEU A 94 -10.69 13.25 1.20
C LEU A 94 -10.93 14.69 0.74
N ASP A 95 -12.16 15.02 0.36
CA ASP A 95 -12.55 16.39 0.00
C ASP A 95 -12.45 17.33 1.21
N LEU A 96 -12.96 16.89 2.37
CA LEU A 96 -12.84 17.63 3.63
C LEU A 96 -11.38 17.83 4.04
N TRP A 97 -10.57 16.79 3.95
CA TRP A 97 -9.15 16.81 4.22
C TRP A 97 -8.41 17.77 3.29
N SER A 98 -8.65 17.65 1.98
CA SER A 98 -8.01 18.49 0.97
C SER A 98 -8.37 19.97 1.16
N THR A 99 -9.63 20.26 1.46
CA THR A 99 -10.11 21.60 1.79
C THR A 99 -9.40 22.14 3.03
N CYS A 100 -9.28 21.33 4.09
CA CYS A 100 -8.59 21.74 5.31
C CYS A 100 -7.11 22.08 5.05
N MET A 101 -6.41 21.27 4.26
CA MET A 101 -5.02 21.51 3.90
C MET A 101 -4.85 22.82 3.12
N GLN A 102 -5.72 23.08 2.14
CA GLN A 102 -5.72 24.33 1.39
C GLN A 102 -6.02 25.55 2.28
N ASP A 103 -7.01 25.45 3.18
CA ASP A 103 -7.35 26.51 4.14
C ASP A 103 -6.19 26.83 5.09
N ASN A 104 -5.30 25.86 5.35
CA ASN A 104 -4.09 26.02 6.15
C ASN A 104 -2.85 26.40 5.32
N GLY A 105 -3.03 26.79 4.05
CA GLY A 105 -1.97 27.36 3.22
C GLY A 105 -1.21 26.37 2.35
N VAL A 106 -1.62 25.10 2.29
CA VAL A 106 -1.07 24.13 1.33
C VAL A 106 -1.78 24.30 -0.01
N THR A 107 -1.33 25.29 -0.77
CA THR A 107 -1.96 25.65 -2.05
C THR A 107 -1.89 24.52 -3.06
N GLY A 108 -2.99 24.30 -3.78
CA GLY A 108 -3.10 23.23 -4.77
C GLY A 108 -3.20 21.82 -4.19
N TYR A 109 -3.37 21.68 -2.86
CA TYR A 109 -3.47 20.38 -2.22
C TYR A 109 -4.70 19.60 -2.70
N GLN A 110 -4.46 18.40 -3.23
CA GLN A 110 -5.51 17.47 -3.61
C GLN A 110 -5.02 16.04 -3.39
N GLU A 111 -5.84 15.24 -2.72
CA GLU A 111 -5.60 13.83 -2.50
C GLU A 111 -6.84 13.03 -2.94
N GLY A 112 -6.61 11.88 -3.56
CA GLY A 112 -7.61 10.90 -3.94
C GLY A 112 -7.31 9.53 -3.30
N LEU A 113 -8.09 8.53 -3.65
CA LEU A 113 -7.94 7.17 -3.08
C LEU A 113 -6.66 6.44 -3.53
N ASP A 114 -6.10 6.85 -4.67
CA ASP A 114 -4.87 6.31 -5.21
C ASP A 114 -3.66 7.06 -4.61
N PRO A 115 -2.63 6.38 -4.08
CA PRO A 115 -1.40 7.02 -3.63
C PRO A 115 -0.78 8.01 -4.65
N ASP A 116 -0.93 7.75 -5.95
CA ASP A 116 -0.36 8.60 -7.01
C ASP A 116 -1.20 9.86 -7.30
N SER A 117 -2.34 10.03 -6.62
CA SER A 117 -3.24 11.16 -6.83
C SER A 117 -2.89 12.42 -6.02
N LEU A 118 -1.95 12.30 -5.08
CA LEU A 118 -1.50 13.38 -4.22
C LEU A 118 -0.79 14.49 -5.02
N LYS A 119 -1.27 15.73 -4.85
CA LYS A 119 -0.75 16.92 -5.51
C LYS A 119 -0.71 18.08 -4.53
N TRP A 120 0.31 18.92 -4.62
CA TRP A 120 0.34 20.27 -4.05
C TRP A 120 1.38 21.12 -4.79
N ASP A 121 1.42 22.41 -4.53
CA ASP A 121 2.44 23.31 -5.07
C ASP A 121 3.80 23.08 -4.40
N ASP A 122 4.81 22.64 -5.16
CA ASP A 122 6.16 22.35 -4.69
C ASP A 122 6.87 23.55 -4.02
N SER A 123 6.35 24.77 -4.19
CA SER A 123 6.86 25.97 -3.52
C SER A 123 6.37 26.12 -2.08
N VAL A 124 5.38 25.33 -1.64
CA VAL A 124 4.90 25.32 -0.25
C VAL A 124 6.02 24.83 0.67
N PRO A 125 6.44 25.64 1.66
CA PRO A 125 7.46 25.21 2.62
C PRO A 125 6.99 24.02 3.46
N TRP A 126 7.91 23.10 3.77
CA TRP A 126 7.61 21.88 4.51
C TRP A 126 7.00 22.16 5.89
N GLU A 127 7.44 23.22 6.58
CA GLU A 127 6.89 23.62 7.88
C GLU A 127 5.44 24.14 7.82
N VAL A 128 4.99 24.59 6.65
CA VAL A 128 3.58 24.94 6.41
C VAL A 128 2.77 23.66 6.25
N TYR A 129 3.29 22.71 5.49
CA TYR A 129 2.68 21.40 5.28
C TYR A 129 2.52 20.60 6.58
N GLU A 130 3.57 20.48 7.40
CA GLU A 130 3.51 19.79 8.71
C GLU A 130 2.46 20.41 9.63
N ARG A 131 2.46 21.74 9.76
CA ARG A 131 1.49 22.45 10.60
C ARG A 131 0.06 22.28 10.10
N ALA A 132 -0.14 22.31 8.78
CA ALA A 132 -1.44 22.07 8.18
C ALA A 132 -1.93 20.64 8.49
N GLN A 133 -1.07 19.63 8.35
CA GLN A 133 -1.40 18.25 8.71
C GLN A 133 -1.81 18.13 10.18
N GLU A 134 -1.02 18.64 11.12
CA GLU A 134 -1.32 18.59 12.56
C GLU A 134 -2.70 19.19 12.87
N ASN A 135 -2.99 20.37 12.29
CA ASN A 135 -4.29 21.04 12.46
C ASN A 135 -5.44 20.22 11.85
N CYS A 136 -5.23 19.65 10.67
CA CYS A 136 -6.26 18.96 9.93
C CYS A 136 -6.55 17.55 10.46
N ILE A 137 -5.56 16.86 11.04
CA ILE A 137 -5.73 15.54 11.66
C ILE A 137 -6.76 15.64 12.79
N ALA A 138 -6.55 16.58 13.72
CA ALA A 138 -7.45 16.78 14.86
C ALA A 138 -8.87 17.20 14.44
N LYS A 139 -9.00 17.94 13.34
CA LYS A 139 -10.29 18.50 12.87
C LYS A 139 -11.12 17.50 12.08
N THR A 140 -10.48 16.67 11.26
CA THR A 140 -11.19 15.83 10.26
C THR A 140 -11.34 14.39 10.71
N GLY A 141 -10.40 13.88 11.53
CA GLY A 141 -10.31 12.44 11.81
C GLY A 141 -9.89 11.61 10.59
N TYR A 142 -9.46 12.25 9.49
CA TYR A 142 -9.11 11.60 8.22
C TYR A 142 -8.15 10.43 8.40
N PHE A 143 -7.06 10.63 9.16
CA PHE A 143 -5.99 9.65 9.32
C PHE A 143 -6.48 8.32 9.94
N GLU A 144 -7.32 8.39 10.96
CA GLU A 144 -7.85 7.18 11.62
C GLU A 144 -8.80 6.41 10.69
N VAL A 145 -9.68 7.13 9.98
CA VAL A 145 -10.63 6.52 9.05
C VAL A 145 -9.91 5.94 7.82
N SER A 146 -8.93 6.65 7.27
CA SER A 146 -8.18 6.21 6.08
C SER A 146 -7.30 4.99 6.36
N ILE A 147 -6.66 4.91 7.52
CA ILE A 147 -5.92 3.71 7.95
C ILE A 147 -6.84 2.51 8.07
N LEU A 148 -8.01 2.68 8.68
CA LEU A 148 -8.96 1.60 8.87
C LEU A 148 -9.54 1.14 7.53
N TYR A 149 -9.94 2.08 6.66
CA TYR A 149 -10.41 1.78 5.30
C TYR A 149 -9.36 0.99 4.50
N ARG A 150 -8.10 1.44 4.53
CA ARG A 150 -7.01 0.76 3.84
C ARG A 150 -6.80 -0.65 4.41
N SER A 151 -6.79 -0.80 5.73
CA SER A 151 -6.63 -2.10 6.41
C SER A 151 -7.70 -3.10 5.97
N ILE A 152 -8.98 -2.69 5.99
CA ILE A 152 -10.11 -3.53 5.57
C ILE A 152 -10.01 -3.87 4.07
N THR A 153 -9.57 -2.92 3.24
CA THR A 153 -9.47 -3.11 1.80
C THR A 153 -8.34 -4.08 1.42
N VAL A 154 -7.18 -3.99 2.08
CA VAL A 154 -6.00 -4.83 1.75
C VAL A 154 -5.98 -6.15 2.51
N ASN A 155 -6.65 -6.23 3.66
CA ASN A 155 -6.68 -7.39 4.54
C ASN A 155 -8.09 -7.64 5.10
N PRO A 156 -9.10 -7.89 4.24
CA PRO A 156 -10.50 -8.03 4.69
C PRO A 156 -10.70 -9.17 5.71
N GLU A 157 -9.84 -10.18 5.68
CA GLU A 157 -9.87 -11.31 6.61
C GLU A 157 -9.13 -11.05 7.93
N ASN A 158 -8.64 -9.82 8.15
CA ASN A 158 -7.87 -9.39 9.31
C ASN A 158 -6.78 -10.40 9.73
N TYR A 159 -6.02 -10.90 8.75
CA TYR A 159 -4.88 -11.76 9.05
C TYR A 159 -3.86 -11.01 9.90
N ASN A 160 -3.39 -11.64 10.97
CA ASN A 160 -2.29 -11.11 11.76
C ASN A 160 -0.97 -11.29 10.98
N TRP A 161 -0.62 -10.28 10.19
CA TRP A 161 0.59 -10.27 9.36
C TRP A 161 1.87 -10.44 10.19
N SER A 162 1.91 -9.89 11.39
CA SER A 162 3.05 -10.03 12.30
C SER A 162 3.22 -11.47 12.76
N ALA A 163 2.14 -12.16 13.11
CA ALA A 163 2.16 -13.58 13.42
C ALA A 163 2.63 -14.43 12.23
N LEU A 164 2.18 -14.12 11.01
CA LEU A 164 2.63 -14.80 9.79
C LEU A 164 4.11 -14.54 9.50
N THR A 165 4.57 -13.31 9.71
CA THR A 165 5.96 -12.89 9.49
C THR A 165 6.88 -13.57 10.50
N VAL A 166 6.52 -13.56 11.80
CA VAL A 166 7.26 -14.25 12.86
C VAL A 166 7.36 -15.76 12.61
N GLN A 167 6.27 -16.40 12.15
CA GLN A 167 6.31 -17.80 11.75
C GLN A 167 7.30 -18.06 10.62
N CYS A 168 7.30 -17.21 9.59
CA CYS A 168 8.24 -17.30 8.47
C CYS A 168 9.69 -17.10 8.92
N LEU A 169 9.96 -16.07 9.71
CA LEU A 169 11.29 -15.75 10.24
C LEU A 169 11.83 -16.88 11.14
N THR A 170 10.98 -17.44 12.00
CA THR A 170 11.33 -18.57 12.87
C THR A 170 11.66 -19.82 12.04
N ARG A 171 10.85 -20.14 11.02
CA ARG A 171 11.12 -21.25 10.09
C ARG A 171 12.45 -21.08 9.36
N ASN A 172 12.81 -19.85 9.01
CA ASN A 172 14.07 -19.51 8.34
C ASN A 172 15.25 -19.30 9.31
N GLN A 173 15.04 -19.55 10.61
CA GLN A 173 16.05 -19.48 11.68
C GLN A 173 16.63 -18.07 11.89
N VAL A 174 15.83 -17.04 11.65
CA VAL A 174 16.21 -15.63 11.84
C VAL A 174 15.67 -15.07 13.16
N LEU A 175 14.70 -15.73 13.79
CA LEU A 175 14.24 -15.41 15.14
C LEU A 175 14.34 -16.63 16.04
N GLU A 176 14.52 -16.38 17.34
CA GLU A 176 14.47 -17.42 18.36
C GLU A 176 13.09 -18.09 18.41
N PRO A 177 13.01 -19.42 18.59
CA PRO A 177 11.75 -20.09 18.85
C PRO A 177 11.03 -19.47 20.06
N GLY A 178 9.76 -19.12 19.88
CA GLY A 178 8.95 -18.49 20.92
C GLY A 178 8.91 -16.96 20.88
N PHE A 179 9.61 -16.32 19.93
CA PHE A 179 9.34 -14.93 19.60
C PHE A 179 7.87 -14.78 19.13
N THR A 180 7.19 -13.74 19.59
CA THR A 180 5.74 -13.55 19.40
C THR A 180 5.42 -12.40 18.43
N ALA A 181 4.20 -12.35 17.92
CA ALA A 181 3.73 -11.26 17.07
C ALA A 181 3.75 -9.93 17.83
N GLU A 182 3.34 -9.93 19.10
CA GLU A 182 3.31 -8.74 19.94
C GLU A 182 4.72 -8.19 20.22
N GLN A 183 5.71 -9.08 20.40
CA GLN A 183 7.11 -8.66 20.50
C GLN A 183 7.63 -8.10 19.17
N TYR A 184 7.23 -8.69 18.05
CA TYR A 184 7.57 -8.18 16.73
C TYR A 184 7.01 -6.78 16.48
N ASP A 185 5.72 -6.59 16.75
CA ASP A 185 5.05 -5.28 16.63
C ASP A 185 5.73 -4.24 17.53
N LYS A 186 6.02 -4.61 18.78
CA LYS A 186 6.72 -3.72 19.70
C LYS A 186 8.10 -3.31 19.19
N VAL A 187 8.88 -4.24 18.65
CA VAL A 187 10.20 -3.93 18.09
C VAL A 187 10.07 -3.02 16.85
N ALA A 188 9.08 -3.27 15.99
CA ALA A 188 8.81 -2.44 14.83
C ALA A 188 8.41 -1.01 15.23
N GLU A 189 7.54 -0.86 16.23
CA GLU A 189 7.14 0.44 16.80
C GLU A 189 8.33 1.17 17.43
N ASP A 190 9.13 0.46 18.23
CA ASP A 190 10.30 1.03 18.90
C ASP A 190 11.34 1.50 17.87
N PHE A 191 11.56 0.71 16.80
CA PHE A 191 12.44 1.08 15.68
C PHE A 191 11.90 2.28 14.88
N GLY A 192 10.61 2.30 14.57
CA GLY A 192 9.96 3.43 13.88
C GLY A 192 10.11 4.74 14.64
N ARG A 193 9.87 4.71 15.96
CA ARG A 193 10.09 5.87 16.84
C ARG A 193 11.57 6.29 16.86
N ALA A 194 12.48 5.32 16.94
CA ALA A 194 13.90 5.62 16.98
C ALA A 194 14.41 6.33 15.71
N ILE A 195 13.87 5.99 14.53
CA ILE A 195 14.12 6.70 13.27
C ILE A 195 13.59 8.14 13.35
N THR A 196 12.35 8.34 13.81
CA THR A 196 11.76 9.69 13.87
C THR A 196 12.48 10.62 14.84
N GLU A 197 13.14 10.08 15.86
CA GLU A 197 13.92 10.83 16.84
C GLU A 197 15.39 11.02 16.41
N ASP A 198 15.76 10.65 15.17
CA ASP A 198 17.15 10.60 14.67
C ASP A 198 18.11 9.84 15.60
N SER A 199 17.57 8.98 16.45
CA SER A 199 18.30 8.30 17.52
C SER A 199 19.00 7.01 17.04
N VAL A 200 18.65 6.55 15.84
CA VAL A 200 19.28 5.43 15.15
C VAL A 200 19.71 5.87 13.76
N VAL A 201 20.97 5.61 13.40
CA VAL A 201 21.47 5.78 12.04
C VAL A 201 20.76 4.77 11.14
N ALA A 202 20.21 5.21 10.01
CA ALA A 202 19.72 4.33 8.95
C ALA A 202 20.77 3.24 8.67
N GLY A 203 20.44 1.96 8.95
CA GLY A 203 21.36 0.82 8.87
C GLY A 203 21.71 0.12 10.21
N GLY A 204 21.26 0.65 11.35
CA GLY A 204 21.28 -0.07 12.64
C GLY A 204 20.41 -1.34 12.63
N PRO A 205 20.68 -2.33 13.51
CA PRO A 205 19.86 -3.54 13.57
C PRO A 205 18.42 -3.19 13.96
N SER A 206 17.48 -3.46 13.06
CA SER A 206 16.06 -3.12 13.21
C SER A 206 15.29 -4.11 14.10
N PHE A 207 15.79 -5.34 14.22
CA PHE A 207 15.15 -6.43 14.98
C PHE A 207 16.19 -7.32 15.66
N PRO A 208 15.81 -8.11 16.70
CA PRO A 208 16.70 -9.04 17.40
C PRO A 208 16.94 -10.31 16.58
N PHE A 209 17.42 -10.14 15.34
CA PHE A 209 17.65 -11.23 14.42
C PHE A 209 18.87 -12.07 14.81
N LEU A 210 18.77 -13.36 14.52
CA LEU A 210 19.86 -14.33 14.66
C LEU A 210 20.70 -14.38 13.38
N GLY A 211 22.00 -14.66 13.54
CA GLY A 211 22.92 -14.92 12.44
C GLY A 211 23.51 -13.65 11.80
N ASP A 212 23.83 -13.76 10.51
CA ASP A 212 24.40 -12.65 9.72
C ASP A 212 23.35 -11.56 9.48
N PRO A 213 23.58 -10.30 9.89
CA PRO A 213 22.59 -9.24 9.79
C PRO A 213 22.10 -8.96 8.37
N ALA A 214 22.98 -9.01 7.37
CA ALA A 214 22.60 -8.77 5.98
C ALA A 214 21.66 -9.86 5.46
N THR A 215 21.96 -11.12 5.77
CA THR A 215 21.12 -12.27 5.44
C THR A 215 19.77 -12.20 6.15
N ALA A 216 19.78 -11.87 7.44
CA ALA A 216 18.57 -11.75 8.25
C ALA A 216 17.63 -10.67 7.73
N GLU A 217 18.17 -9.52 7.34
CA GLU A 217 17.42 -8.40 6.78
C GLU A 217 16.81 -8.75 5.40
N TRP A 218 17.54 -9.48 4.56
CA TRP A 218 16.98 -10.02 3.33
C TRP A 218 15.81 -10.98 3.61
N ILE A 219 16.00 -11.97 4.47
CA ILE A 219 14.96 -12.94 4.82
C ILE A 219 13.74 -12.23 5.42
N HIS A 220 13.95 -11.20 6.24
CA HIS A 220 12.87 -10.38 6.79
C HIS A 220 12.07 -9.67 5.70
N GLY A 221 12.75 -9.06 4.73
CA GLY A 221 12.10 -8.45 3.57
C GLY A 221 11.27 -9.46 2.76
N GLU A 222 11.77 -10.67 2.55
CA GLU A 222 11.02 -11.73 1.87
C GLU A 222 9.83 -12.24 2.69
N CYS A 223 10.02 -12.53 3.97
CA CYS A 223 8.95 -13.00 4.86
C CYS A 223 7.84 -11.97 5.06
N SER A 224 8.17 -10.67 5.01
CA SER A 224 7.19 -9.58 5.10
C SER A 224 6.33 -9.47 3.82
N ARG A 225 6.80 -9.97 2.68
CA ARG A 225 6.07 -9.98 1.41
C ARG A 225 5.35 -11.31 1.15
N ASP A 226 6.00 -12.43 1.44
CA ASP A 226 5.44 -13.78 1.35
C ASP A 226 5.78 -14.59 2.61
N HIS A 227 4.80 -14.77 3.48
CA HIS A 227 4.93 -15.58 4.71
C HIS A 227 5.25 -17.07 4.43
N ARG A 228 5.18 -17.52 3.18
CA ARG A 228 5.55 -18.88 2.75
C ARG A 228 6.99 -18.98 2.28
N PHE A 229 7.75 -17.87 2.28
CA PHE A 229 9.15 -17.85 1.89
C PHE A 229 9.97 -18.92 2.63
N ASP A 230 10.82 -19.61 1.87
CA ASP A 230 11.76 -20.62 2.32
C ASP A 230 13.14 -20.31 1.72
N ARG A 231 14.06 -19.88 2.58
CA ARG A 231 15.45 -19.55 2.23
C ARG A 231 16.19 -20.71 1.58
N GLN A 232 15.78 -21.95 1.84
CA GLN A 232 16.46 -23.13 1.27
C GLN A 232 16.09 -23.34 -0.20
N ALA A 233 14.97 -22.75 -0.64
CA ALA A 233 14.49 -22.85 -2.01
C ALA A 233 15.03 -21.74 -2.93
N VAL A 234 15.68 -20.71 -2.39
CA VAL A 234 16.11 -19.52 -3.13
C VAL A 234 17.58 -19.20 -2.81
N SER A 235 18.38 -18.95 -3.84
CA SER A 235 19.76 -18.49 -3.65
C SER A 235 19.79 -17.08 -3.05
N GLU A 236 20.68 -16.86 -2.08
CA GLU A 236 20.93 -15.52 -1.54
C GLU A 236 21.30 -14.54 -2.67
N PRO A 237 20.63 -13.38 -2.76
CA PRO A 237 20.93 -12.39 -3.78
C PRO A 237 22.32 -11.76 -3.62
N ALA A 238 22.96 -11.43 -4.75
CA ALA A 238 24.29 -10.81 -4.75
C ALA A 238 24.38 -9.45 -4.01
N TRP A 239 23.26 -8.73 -3.85
CA TRP A 239 23.23 -7.49 -3.09
C TRP A 239 23.36 -7.71 -1.58
N VAL A 240 23.07 -8.91 -1.07
CA VAL A 240 23.29 -9.24 0.35
C VAL A 240 24.77 -9.23 0.68
N ASP A 241 25.62 -9.74 -0.22
CA ASP A 241 27.07 -9.64 -0.09
C ASP A 241 27.55 -8.19 -0.07
N MET A 242 26.94 -7.31 -0.88
CA MET A 242 27.26 -5.89 -0.90
C MET A 242 26.94 -5.23 0.45
N MET A 243 25.75 -5.47 1.01
CA MET A 243 25.39 -4.96 2.34
C MET A 243 26.35 -5.47 3.43
N ARG A 244 26.79 -6.73 3.33
CA ARG A 244 27.75 -7.30 4.27
C ARG A 244 29.09 -6.58 4.23
N ARG A 245 29.58 -6.26 3.03
CA ARG A 245 30.82 -5.48 2.83
C ARG A 245 30.70 -4.06 3.37
N GLU A 246 29.62 -3.37 3.04
CA GLU A 246 29.34 -2.01 3.54
C GLU A 246 29.32 -1.97 5.08
N ARG A 247 28.64 -2.92 5.71
CA ARG A 247 28.57 -3.03 7.18
C ARG A 247 29.94 -3.33 7.81
N ASN A 248 30.82 -4.04 7.11
CA ASN A 248 32.19 -4.31 7.55
C ASN A 248 33.16 -3.14 7.25
N GLY A 249 32.68 -2.03 6.67
CA GLY A 249 33.52 -0.90 6.27
C GLY A 249 34.41 -1.19 5.06
N GLU A 250 34.11 -2.24 4.29
CA GLU A 250 34.78 -2.53 3.03
C GLU A 250 34.16 -1.64 1.94
N THR A 251 34.82 -0.52 1.63
CA THR A 251 34.44 0.30 0.49
C THR A 251 34.62 -0.50 -0.80
N THR A 252 33.66 -0.43 -1.71
CA THR A 252 33.83 -0.91 -3.08
C THR A 252 34.89 -0.04 -3.76
N GLU A 253 36.17 -0.41 -3.61
CA GLU A 253 37.24 0.21 -4.37
C GLU A 253 36.94 0.02 -5.85
N ASN A 254 36.94 1.16 -6.52
CA ASN A 254 36.66 1.40 -7.91
C ASN A 254 37.53 0.49 -8.80
N THR A 255 37.02 -0.67 -9.23
CA THR A 255 37.65 -1.46 -10.31
C THR A 255 37.39 -0.75 -11.64
N GLY A 256 38.13 0.33 -11.86
CA GLY A 256 37.97 1.24 -12.99
C GLY A 256 39.21 2.09 -13.24
N SER A 257 40.39 1.48 -13.28
CA SER A 257 41.57 2.08 -13.94
C SER A 257 42.57 1.00 -14.32
N THR A 258 42.24 0.24 -15.36
CA THR A 258 43.20 -0.61 -16.06
C THR A 258 44.20 0.29 -16.80
N GLY A 259 45.45 0.21 -16.35
CA GLY A 259 46.71 0.65 -16.95
C GLY A 259 46.70 1.50 -18.22
N GLN A 260 47.21 2.73 -18.10
CA GLN A 260 48.15 3.27 -19.07
C GLN A 260 49.53 3.36 -18.43
N SER A 261 50.35 2.34 -18.67
CA SER A 261 51.81 2.40 -18.54
C SER A 261 52.39 2.19 -19.95
N SER A 262 52.86 3.30 -20.52
CA SER A 262 54.06 3.46 -21.35
C SER A 262 54.54 2.30 -22.24
N ALA A 263 54.60 2.54 -23.55
CA ALA A 263 55.82 2.35 -24.38
C ALA A 263 55.66 2.92 -25.81
N SER A 264 56.67 3.71 -26.19
CA SER A 264 57.16 4.06 -27.55
C SER A 264 56.33 4.96 -28.47
#